data_AF-A0A2D5MKV9-F1
#
_entry.id   AF-A0A2D5MKV9-F1
#
_cell.length_a   1.000
_cell.length_b   1.000
_cell.length_c   1.000
_cell.angle_alpha   90.00
_cell.angle_beta   90.00
_cell.angle_gamma   90.00
#
_symmetry.space_group_name_H-M   'P 1'
#
loop_
_entity.id
_entity.type
_entity.pdbx_description
1 polymer ?
#
loop_
_entity_poly.entity_id
_entity_poly.type
_entity_poly.pdbx_seq_one_letter_code
_entity_poly.pdbx_strand_id
1 'polypeptide(L)'
;MLSEEIKITYKYLKICTYMTATLYDIVKYKLLKVGDSIEFNFKGHYFRAKIQRGGLISQCTVYRPQSKDAEKILGHVSSFSSLTSWTEACLQDILEEYFTRYSSWKRVIHVETNQTMGELRDRCKLLNGRVKDSDISELYKEIHRLQTTIQEMSGVLKSNKLFQKKWSSVPFIAVRENFKYKKVKKRKIENPNAFLKVQNLMMS
;
A
#
# COMPACT_ATOMS: atom_id res chain seq x y z
N MET A 1 -28.88 -15.01 22.46
CA MET A 1 -28.86 -14.05 21.33
C MET A 1 -27.63 -13.15 21.27
N LEU A 2 -26.54 -13.43 22.01
CA LEU A 2 -25.29 -12.64 21.96
C LEU A 2 -24.22 -13.18 20.99
N SER A 3 -24.50 -14.27 20.26
CA SER A 3 -23.50 -15.00 19.48
C SER A 3 -23.40 -14.61 18.00
N GLU A 4 -24.40 -13.91 17.45
CA GLU A 4 -24.45 -13.56 16.02
C GLU A 4 -23.96 -12.14 15.72
N GLU A 5 -24.19 -11.18 16.62
CA GLU A 5 -23.69 -9.80 16.48
C GLU A 5 -22.15 -9.71 16.60
N ILE A 6 -21.56 -10.57 17.43
CA ILE A 6 -20.10 -10.70 17.54
C ILE A 6 -19.53 -11.26 16.23
N LYS A 7 -20.17 -12.27 15.62
CA LYS A 7 -19.71 -12.88 14.36
C LYS A 7 -19.74 -11.91 13.17
N ILE A 8 -20.71 -10.98 13.13
CA ILE A 8 -20.83 -10.00 12.05
C ILE A 8 -19.75 -8.92 12.16
N THR A 9 -19.42 -8.48 13.38
CA THR A 9 -18.33 -7.52 13.62
C THR A 9 -16.98 -8.10 13.21
N TYR A 10 -16.71 -9.37 13.52
CA TYR A 10 -15.50 -10.07 13.05
C TYR A 10 -15.45 -10.24 11.52
N LYS A 11 -16.59 -10.40 10.86
CA LYS A 11 -16.67 -10.60 9.40
C LYS A 11 -16.41 -9.31 8.61
N TYR A 12 -16.78 -8.14 9.16
CA TYR A 12 -16.53 -6.84 8.52
C TYR A 12 -15.18 -6.22 8.88
N LEU A 13 -14.65 -6.48 10.08
CA LEU A 13 -13.24 -6.18 10.35
C LEU A 13 -12.34 -7.04 9.45
N LYS A 14 -12.70 -8.29 9.14
CA LYS A 14 -11.93 -9.21 8.26
C LYS A 14 -11.77 -8.76 6.80
N ILE A 15 -12.57 -7.84 6.28
CA ILE A 15 -12.56 -7.48 4.84
C ILE A 15 -11.66 -6.26 4.57
N CYS A 16 -11.38 -5.43 5.58
CA CYS A 16 -10.39 -4.34 5.50
C CYS A 16 -9.10 -4.65 6.29
N THR A 17 -8.96 -5.85 6.84
CA THR A 17 -7.77 -6.22 7.60
C THR A 17 -6.91 -7.26 6.88
N TYR A 18 -5.59 -7.00 6.89
CA TYR A 18 -4.50 -7.98 6.82
C TYR A 18 -4.00 -8.53 5.46
N MET A 19 -3.88 -7.73 4.40
CA MET A 19 -2.64 -7.89 3.61
C MET A 19 -1.63 -6.86 4.07
N THR A 20 -0.91 -7.21 5.15
CA THR A 20 0.31 -6.53 5.51
C THR A 20 1.31 -6.75 4.38
N ALA A 21 1.39 -5.81 3.44
CA ALA A 21 2.38 -5.87 2.36
C ALA A 21 3.77 -6.13 2.97
N THR A 22 4.34 -7.25 2.57
CA THR A 22 5.62 -7.79 3.04
C THR A 22 6.76 -7.20 2.22
N LEU A 23 8.02 -7.41 2.67
CA LEU A 23 9.19 -7.06 1.85
C LEU A 23 9.17 -7.79 0.51
N TYR A 24 8.74 -9.05 0.50
CA TYR A 24 8.57 -9.83 -0.73
C TYR A 24 7.59 -9.15 -1.69
N ASP A 25 6.45 -8.67 -1.20
CA ASP A 25 5.47 -7.97 -2.06
C ASP A 25 6.08 -6.70 -2.66
N ILE A 26 6.78 -5.90 -1.85
CA ILE A 26 7.40 -4.65 -2.31
C ILE A 26 8.44 -4.93 -3.43
N VAL A 27 9.23 -5.99 -3.29
CA VAL A 27 10.18 -6.44 -4.33
C VAL A 27 9.42 -6.98 -5.56
N LYS A 28 8.37 -7.78 -5.37
CA LYS A 28 7.53 -8.33 -6.44
C LYS A 28 6.91 -7.23 -7.30
N TYR A 29 6.42 -6.15 -6.68
CA TYR A 29 5.86 -4.98 -7.36
C TYR A 29 6.92 -4.01 -7.90
N LYS A 30 8.21 -4.39 -7.87
CA LYS A 30 9.35 -3.60 -8.38
C LYS A 30 9.48 -2.21 -7.74
N LEU A 31 8.98 -2.05 -6.52
CA LEU A 31 9.20 -0.84 -5.71
C LEU A 31 10.57 -0.86 -5.03
N LEU A 32 11.13 -2.07 -4.85
CA LEU A 32 12.51 -2.34 -4.48
C LEU A 32 13.14 -3.26 -5.51
N LYS A 33 14.44 -3.13 -5.72
CA LYS A 33 15.26 -4.05 -6.49
C LYS A 33 16.14 -4.88 -5.56
N VAL A 34 16.53 -6.05 -6.05
CA VAL A 34 17.51 -6.88 -5.37
C VAL A 34 18.88 -6.19 -5.47
N GLY A 35 19.58 -6.10 -4.34
CA GLY A 35 20.84 -5.39 -4.20
C GLY A 35 20.70 -3.99 -3.62
N ASP A 36 19.48 -3.46 -3.54
CA ASP A 36 19.19 -2.15 -2.93
C ASP A 36 19.53 -2.15 -1.44
N SER A 37 19.82 -0.95 -0.92
CA SER A 37 20.29 -0.75 0.44
C SER A 37 19.19 -0.17 1.32
N ILE A 38 19.10 -0.68 2.54
CA ILE A 38 18.23 -0.12 3.57
C ILE A 38 19.06 0.29 4.77
N GLU A 39 18.65 1.36 5.43
CA GLU A 39 19.35 1.87 6.61
C GLU A 39 18.42 2.47 7.66
N PHE A 40 18.89 2.51 8.90
CA PHE A 40 18.28 3.30 9.95
C PHE A 40 19.35 3.82 10.91
N ASN A 41 19.07 4.97 11.53
CA ASN A 41 19.89 5.51 12.60
C ASN A 41 19.23 5.26 13.96
N PHE A 42 20.05 4.92 14.94
CA PHE A 42 19.64 4.90 16.33
C PHE A 42 20.79 5.38 17.23
N LYS A 43 20.56 6.44 18.01
CA LYS A 43 21.55 7.05 18.92
C LYS A 43 22.92 7.32 18.26
N GLY A 44 22.92 7.74 17.00
CA GLY A 44 24.15 8.01 16.24
C GLY A 44 24.80 6.78 15.61
N HIS A 45 24.33 5.56 15.90
CA HIS A 45 24.72 4.35 15.18
C HIS A 45 23.91 4.24 13.89
N TYR A 46 24.60 4.09 12.75
CA TYR A 46 23.96 3.89 11.46
C TYR A 46 24.06 2.43 11.05
N PHE A 47 22.92 1.77 10.96
CA PHE A 47 22.82 0.39 10.51
C PHE A 47 22.44 0.37 9.04
N ARG A 48 23.13 -0.43 8.25
CA ARG A 48 22.86 -0.63 6.82
C ARG A 48 22.81 -2.11 6.49
N ALA A 49 21.95 -2.49 5.56
CA ALA A 49 21.85 -3.85 5.04
C ALA A 49 21.40 -3.84 3.59
N LYS A 50 21.48 -4.99 2.93
CA LYS A 50 21.03 -5.16 1.54
C LYS A 50 19.82 -6.05 1.40
N ILE A 51 18.94 -5.66 0.50
CA ILE A 51 17.77 -6.43 0.07
C ILE A 51 18.24 -7.54 -0.88
N GLN A 52 17.89 -8.77 -0.55
CA GLN A 52 18.16 -9.97 -1.34
C GLN A 52 16.88 -10.47 -2.02
N ARG A 53 17.06 -11.49 -2.87
CA ARG A 53 15.94 -12.21 -3.50
C ARG A 53 14.98 -12.72 -2.44
N GLY A 54 13.68 -12.69 -2.76
CA GLY A 54 12.64 -13.11 -1.83
C GLY A 54 12.27 -12.08 -0.76
N GLY A 55 12.84 -10.86 -0.81
CA GLY A 55 12.59 -9.84 0.22
C GLY A 55 13.34 -10.10 1.53
N LEU A 56 14.45 -10.83 1.46
CA LEU A 56 15.34 -11.11 2.59
C LEU A 56 16.31 -9.95 2.81
N ILE A 57 16.79 -9.79 4.04
CA ILE A 57 17.79 -8.78 4.42
C ILE A 57 19.07 -9.50 4.82
N SER A 58 20.21 -9.05 4.32
CA SER A 58 21.53 -9.62 4.66
C SER A 58 22.64 -8.57 4.49
N GLN A 59 23.90 -8.98 4.65
CA GLN A 59 25.06 -8.10 4.52
C GLN A 59 24.95 -6.88 5.44
N CYS A 60 24.66 -7.15 6.72
CA CYS A 60 24.43 -6.13 7.71
C CYS A 60 25.75 -5.49 8.16
N THR A 61 25.78 -4.16 8.20
CA THR A 61 26.92 -3.36 8.64
C THR A 61 26.46 -2.26 9.59
N VAL A 62 27.32 -1.85 10.52
CA VAL A 62 27.10 -0.69 11.39
C VAL A 62 28.24 0.32 11.25
N TYR A 63 27.89 1.60 11.26
CA TYR A 63 28.83 2.69 11.47
C TYR A 63 28.59 3.24 12.88
N ARG A 64 29.60 3.09 13.74
CA ARG A 64 29.54 3.58 15.13
C ARG A 64 29.91 5.06 15.18
N PRO A 65 29.38 5.87 16.13
CA PRO A 65 29.67 7.30 16.21
C PRO A 65 31.16 7.67 16.22
N GLN A 66 31.99 6.79 16.77
CA GLN A 66 33.43 7.00 16.96
C GLN A 66 34.29 6.41 15.84
N SER A 67 33.70 5.69 14.88
CA SER A 67 34.41 5.02 13.79
C SER A 67 33.84 5.44 12.44
N LYS A 68 34.73 5.75 11.50
CA LYS A 68 34.34 5.99 10.10
C LYS A 68 34.20 4.70 9.29
N ASP A 69 34.69 3.59 9.84
CA ASP A 69 34.72 2.32 9.14
C ASP A 69 33.42 1.53 9.35
N ALA A 70 32.99 0.87 8.28
CA ALA A 70 31.85 -0.02 8.32
C ALA A 70 32.24 -1.35 8.97
N GLU A 71 31.64 -1.65 10.12
CA GLU A 71 31.82 -2.94 10.80
C GLU A 71 30.74 -3.92 10.32
N LYS A 72 31.13 -5.14 9.91
CA LYS A 72 30.17 -6.20 9.61
C LYS A 72 29.58 -6.75 10.89
N ILE A 73 28.25 -6.83 10.96
CA ILE A 73 27.51 -7.31 12.13
C ILE A 73 26.61 -8.49 11.77
N LEU A 74 26.14 -9.21 12.79
CA LEU A 74 25.15 -10.28 12.64
C LEU A 74 25.60 -11.39 11.66
N GLY A 75 26.91 -11.63 11.54
CA GLY A 75 27.48 -12.60 10.61
C GLY A 75 27.09 -14.06 10.89
N HIS A 76 26.54 -14.34 12.07
CA HIS A 76 25.99 -15.65 12.44
C HIS A 76 24.59 -15.89 11.87
N VAL A 77 23.87 -14.84 11.45
CA VAL A 77 22.56 -14.93 10.81
C VAL A 77 22.74 -14.86 9.29
N SER A 78 22.23 -15.86 8.57
CA SER A 78 22.32 -15.88 7.11
C SER A 78 21.49 -14.78 6.46
N SER A 79 20.26 -14.57 6.94
CA SER A 79 19.37 -13.49 6.50
C SER A 79 18.17 -13.29 7.45
N PHE A 80 17.54 -12.11 7.35
CA PHE A 80 16.29 -11.79 8.04
C PHE A 80 15.13 -11.72 7.05
N SER A 81 13.96 -12.22 7.45
CA SER A 81 12.74 -12.22 6.62
C SER A 81 11.87 -10.96 6.80
N SER A 82 12.18 -10.11 7.79
CA SER A 82 11.40 -8.91 8.08
C SER A 82 12.27 -7.76 8.58
N LEU A 83 11.81 -6.52 8.36
CA LEU A 83 12.45 -5.33 8.93
C LEU A 83 12.49 -5.38 10.46
N THR A 84 11.41 -5.86 11.09
CA THR A 84 11.31 -5.94 12.55
C THR A 84 12.38 -6.84 13.13
N SER A 85 12.49 -8.07 12.63
CA SER A 85 13.53 -9.01 13.08
C SER A 85 14.94 -8.47 12.86
N TRP A 86 15.19 -7.80 11.73
CA TRP A 86 16.50 -7.20 11.46
C TRP A 86 16.81 -6.05 12.43
N THR A 87 15.88 -5.11 12.60
CA THR A 87 16.11 -3.98 13.51
C THR A 87 16.19 -4.41 14.98
N GLU A 88 15.43 -5.42 15.39
CA GLU A 88 15.51 -5.97 16.74
C GLU A 88 16.85 -6.63 17.00
N ALA A 89 17.36 -7.44 16.07
CA ALA A 89 18.71 -8.02 16.20
C ALA A 89 19.80 -6.92 16.26
N CYS A 90 19.69 -5.87 15.44
CA CYS A 90 20.61 -4.74 15.52
C CYS A 90 20.55 -4.00 16.87
N LEU A 91 19.37 -3.86 17.48
CA LEU A 91 19.23 -3.14 18.75
C LEU A 91 19.62 -4.03 19.95
N GLN A 92 19.16 -5.28 19.98
CA GLN A 92 19.37 -6.20 21.09
C GLN A 92 20.78 -6.80 21.06
N ASP A 93 21.24 -7.29 19.92
CA ASP A 93 22.49 -8.07 19.88
C ASP A 93 23.72 -7.17 19.72
N ILE A 94 23.57 -5.98 19.12
CA ILE A 94 24.70 -5.07 18.84
C ILE A 94 24.78 -3.89 19.81
N LEU A 95 23.63 -3.41 20.30
CA LEU A 95 23.58 -2.29 21.26
C LEU A 95 23.15 -2.71 22.67
N GLU A 96 22.72 -3.96 22.88
CA GLU A 96 22.18 -4.43 24.16
C GLU A 96 20.97 -3.60 24.64
N GLU A 97 20.20 -3.06 23.70
CA GLU A 97 19.05 -2.21 23.97
C GLU A 97 17.73 -2.89 23.59
N TYR A 98 16.76 -2.85 24.51
CA TYR A 98 15.40 -3.33 24.25
C TYR A 98 14.43 -2.16 24.08
N PHE A 99 13.81 -2.05 22.90
CA PHE A 99 12.90 -0.95 22.57
C PHE A 99 11.51 -1.43 22.14
N THR A 100 10.55 -1.41 23.06
CA THR A 100 9.20 -2.02 22.89
C THR A 100 8.27 -1.32 21.91
N ARG A 101 8.56 -0.09 21.50
CA ARG A 101 7.70 0.71 20.60
C ARG A 101 8.41 1.08 19.29
N TYR A 102 9.39 0.27 18.87
CA TYR A 102 10.17 0.54 17.67
C TYR A 102 9.37 0.17 16.42
N SER A 103 9.05 1.15 15.58
CA SER A 103 8.36 0.89 14.32
C SER A 103 9.37 0.87 13.17
N SER A 104 9.88 -0.32 12.82
CA SER A 104 10.90 -0.49 11.78
C SER A 104 10.46 0.10 10.45
N TRP A 105 9.18 -0.08 10.06
CA TRP A 105 8.62 0.50 8.85
C TRP A 105 8.68 2.03 8.81
N LYS A 106 8.60 2.72 9.95
CA LYS A 106 8.68 4.18 10.01
C LYS A 106 10.10 4.72 10.06
N ARG A 107 11.07 3.88 10.47
CA ARG A 107 12.44 4.31 10.80
C ARG A 107 13.45 3.87 9.74
N VAL A 108 13.20 2.75 9.09
CA VAL A 108 14.07 2.23 8.03
C VAL A 108 13.79 2.99 6.74
N ILE A 109 14.88 3.49 6.15
CA ILE A 109 14.92 4.24 4.91
C ILE A 109 15.50 3.34 3.83
N HIS A 110 14.92 3.37 2.65
CA HIS A 110 15.50 2.84 1.43
C HIS A 110 16.45 3.89 0.83
N VAL A 111 17.73 3.55 0.73
CA VAL A 111 18.79 4.51 0.41
C VAL A 111 18.61 5.09 -1.00
N GLU A 112 18.25 4.24 -1.96
CA GLU A 112 18.21 4.61 -3.38
C GLU A 112 17.05 5.54 -3.71
N THR A 113 15.91 5.43 -3.00
CA THR A 113 14.77 6.35 -3.19
C THR A 113 14.69 7.43 -2.12
N ASN A 114 15.50 7.34 -1.06
CA ASN A 114 15.44 8.18 0.13
C ASN A 114 14.03 8.24 0.75
N GLN A 115 13.30 7.11 0.71
CA GLN A 115 11.95 7.00 1.26
C GLN A 115 11.91 6.04 2.42
N THR A 116 10.99 6.26 3.35
CA THR A 116 10.76 5.28 4.40
C THR A 116 10.15 4.00 3.82
N MET A 117 10.52 2.86 4.40
CA MET A 117 9.94 1.57 4.03
C MET A 117 8.42 1.55 4.22
N GLY A 118 7.88 2.36 5.14
CA GLY A 118 6.46 2.56 5.36
C GLY A 118 5.76 3.20 4.17
N GLU A 119 6.35 4.23 3.56
CA GLU A 119 5.81 4.85 2.33
C GLU A 119 5.78 3.86 1.16
N LEU A 120 6.87 3.11 0.98
CA LEU A 120 6.94 2.07 -0.06
C LEU A 120 5.89 0.98 0.18
N ARG A 121 5.69 0.59 1.43
CA ARG A 121 4.65 -0.38 1.82
C ARG A 121 3.25 0.15 1.53
N ASP A 122 2.98 1.43 1.80
CA ASP A 122 1.67 2.02 1.52
C ASP A 122 1.39 2.13 0.02
N ARG A 123 2.40 2.48 -0.78
CA ARG A 123 2.31 2.38 -2.25
C ARG A 123 2.05 0.94 -2.71
N CYS A 124 2.75 -0.02 -2.12
CA CYS A 124 2.55 -1.43 -2.42
C CYS A 124 1.12 -1.89 -2.15
N LYS A 125 0.48 -1.42 -1.07
CA LYS A 125 -0.93 -1.74 -0.78
C LYS A 125 -1.88 -1.20 -1.85
N LEU A 126 -1.60 -0.01 -2.39
CA LEU A 126 -2.40 0.56 -3.47
C LEU A 126 -2.27 -0.26 -4.77
N LEU A 127 -1.09 -0.85 -5.02
CA LEU A 127 -0.88 -1.74 -6.17
C LEU A 127 -1.51 -3.11 -5.96
N ASN A 128 -1.36 -3.69 -4.77
CA ASN A 128 -1.98 -4.97 -4.37
C ASN A 128 -3.52 -4.92 -4.43
N GLY A 129 -4.12 -3.77 -4.16
CA GLY A 129 -5.58 -3.60 -4.10
C GLY A 129 -6.25 -3.24 -5.43
N ARG A 130 -5.51 -2.91 -6.50
CA ARG A 130 -6.10 -2.26 -7.69
C ARG A 130 -6.09 -3.06 -8.98
N VAL A 131 -5.32 -4.14 -9.08
CA VAL A 131 -5.15 -4.78 -10.38
C VAL A 131 -5.12 -6.29 -10.24
N LYS A 132 -6.28 -6.92 -10.44
CA LYS A 132 -6.29 -8.30 -10.91
C LYS A 132 -5.88 -8.28 -12.38
N ASP A 133 -5.15 -9.29 -12.84
CA ASP A 133 -4.74 -9.38 -14.25
C ASP A 133 -5.95 -9.34 -15.22
N SER A 134 -7.15 -9.72 -14.74
CA SER A 134 -8.42 -9.53 -15.45
C SER A 134 -8.74 -8.06 -15.76
N ASP A 135 -8.43 -7.16 -14.83
CA ASP A 135 -8.82 -5.75 -14.89
C ASP A 135 -7.90 -4.98 -15.85
N ILE A 136 -6.66 -5.45 -16.05
CA ILE A 136 -5.73 -4.89 -17.05
C ILE A 136 -6.30 -5.06 -18.46
N SER A 137 -6.83 -6.24 -18.78
CA SER A 137 -7.43 -6.53 -20.08
C SER A 137 -8.68 -5.68 -20.34
N GLU A 138 -9.52 -5.49 -19.32
CA GLU A 138 -10.69 -4.61 -19.42
C GLU A 138 -10.30 -3.14 -19.59
N LEU A 139 -9.26 -2.67 -18.89
CA LEU A 139 -8.71 -1.31 -19.07
C LEU A 139 -8.18 -1.08 -20.48
N TYR A 140 -7.44 -2.03 -21.06
CA TYR A 140 -6.96 -1.90 -22.44
C TYR A 140 -8.10 -1.90 -23.46
N LYS A 141 -9.15 -2.69 -23.25
CA LYS A 141 -10.36 -2.64 -24.09
C LYS A 141 -11.03 -1.27 -24.03
N GLU A 142 -11.11 -0.68 -22.85
CA GLU A 142 -11.72 0.64 -22.67
C GLU A 142 -10.85 1.77 -23.28
N ILE A 143 -9.53 1.70 -23.12
CA ILE A 143 -8.59 2.62 -23.79
C ILE A 143 -8.79 2.56 -25.31
N HIS A 144 -8.86 1.36 -25.88
CA HIS A 144 -9.08 1.18 -27.31
C HIS A 144 -10.44 1.75 -27.77
N ARG A 145 -11.51 1.52 -27.00
CA ARG A 145 -12.85 2.07 -27.28
C ARG A 145 -12.84 3.60 -27.29
N LEU A 146 -12.20 4.21 -26.28
CA LEU A 146 -12.07 5.66 -26.17
C LEU A 146 -11.25 6.24 -27.32
N GLN A 147 -10.14 5.61 -27.70
CA GLN A 147 -9.34 6.01 -28.86
C GLN A 147 -10.13 5.96 -30.17
N THR A 148 -10.93 4.92 -30.36
CA THR A 148 -11.82 4.79 -31.54
C THR A 148 -12.84 5.93 -31.56
N THR A 149 -13.44 6.24 -30.40
CA THR A 149 -14.43 7.32 -30.27
C THR A 149 -13.80 8.68 -30.57
N ILE A 150 -12.59 8.94 -30.08
CA ILE A 150 -11.84 10.18 -30.36
C ILE A 150 -11.50 10.29 -31.85
N GLN A 151 -11.13 9.20 -32.50
CA GLN A 151 -10.87 9.19 -33.95
C GLN A 151 -12.14 9.50 -34.75
N GLU A 152 -13.27 8.91 -34.38
CA GLU A 152 -14.58 9.19 -35.00
C GLU A 152 -14.99 10.65 -34.81
N MET A 153 -14.86 11.19 -33.59
CA MET A 153 -15.15 12.59 -33.28
C MET A 153 -14.22 13.53 -34.06
N SER A 154 -12.93 13.22 -34.13
CA SER A 154 -11.95 14.00 -34.88
C SER A 154 -12.24 14.00 -36.39
N GLY A 155 -12.71 12.86 -36.93
CA GLY A 155 -13.15 12.75 -38.31
C GLY A 155 -14.38 13.60 -38.61
N VAL A 156 -15.37 13.60 -37.71
CA VAL A 156 -16.57 14.45 -37.85
C VAL A 156 -16.19 15.92 -37.81
N LEU A 157 -15.37 16.34 -36.84
CA LEU A 157 -14.89 17.72 -36.71
C LEU A 157 -14.13 18.20 -37.95
N LYS A 158 -13.30 17.34 -38.56
CA LYS A 158 -12.56 17.66 -39.80
C LYS A 158 -13.46 17.73 -41.03
N SER A 159 -14.58 16.99 -41.04
CA SER A 159 -15.45 16.90 -42.22
C SER A 159 -16.47 18.05 -42.36
N ASN A 160 -16.56 18.97 -41.39
CA ASN A 160 -17.53 20.08 -41.32
C ASN A 160 -19.01 19.68 -41.54
N LYS A 161 -19.34 18.38 -41.50
CA LYS A 161 -20.71 17.84 -41.53
C LYS A 161 -21.21 17.73 -40.10
N LEU A 162 -21.62 18.87 -39.55
CA LEU A 162 -22.31 18.92 -38.26
C LEU A 162 -23.61 18.09 -38.35
N PHE A 163 -23.69 17.07 -37.50
CA PHE A 163 -24.93 16.40 -37.06
C PHE A 163 -25.78 15.65 -38.12
N GLN A 164 -25.23 14.64 -38.80
CA GLN A 164 -26.07 13.62 -39.45
C GLN A 164 -25.79 12.16 -39.06
N LYS A 165 -24.74 11.88 -38.29
CA LYS A 165 -24.47 10.51 -37.85
C LYS A 165 -25.11 10.26 -36.48
N LYS A 166 -26.18 9.46 -36.45
CA LYS A 166 -26.66 8.82 -35.22
C LYS A 166 -25.51 7.96 -34.72
N TRP A 167 -24.89 8.38 -33.62
CA TRP A 167 -23.89 7.59 -32.93
C TRP A 167 -24.52 6.23 -32.63
N SER A 168 -23.91 5.16 -33.12
CA SER A 168 -24.19 3.83 -32.59
C SER A 168 -23.72 3.87 -31.14
N SER A 169 -24.64 4.20 -30.25
CA SER A 169 -24.49 3.92 -28.83
C SER A 169 -24.40 2.40 -28.72
N VAL A 170 -23.18 1.87 -28.89
CA VAL A 170 -22.87 0.54 -28.40
C VAL A 170 -23.28 0.61 -26.93
N PRO A 171 -24.23 -0.22 -26.49
CA PRO A 171 -24.76 -0.10 -25.15
C PRO A 171 -23.57 -0.12 -24.21
N PHE A 172 -23.59 0.76 -23.19
CA PHE A 172 -22.70 0.61 -22.06
C PHE A 172 -22.71 -0.87 -21.70
N ILE A 173 -21.60 -1.57 -21.93
CA ILE A 173 -21.36 -2.79 -21.19
C ILE A 173 -21.21 -2.23 -19.79
N ALA A 174 -22.31 -2.25 -19.04
CA ALA A 174 -22.25 -2.02 -17.62
C ALA A 174 -21.15 -2.96 -17.16
N VAL A 175 -19.99 -2.39 -16.80
CA VAL A 175 -19.06 -3.04 -15.88
C VAL A 175 -19.99 -3.60 -14.84
N ARG A 176 -20.14 -4.93 -14.78
CA ARG A 176 -21.21 -5.54 -13.97
C ARG A 176 -21.10 -4.87 -12.61
N GLU A 177 -22.09 -4.03 -12.29
CA GLU A 177 -22.24 -3.46 -10.95
C GLU A 177 -22.72 -4.61 -10.05
N ASN A 178 -21.89 -5.65 -9.94
CA ASN A 178 -21.91 -6.55 -8.81
C ASN A 178 -21.35 -5.86 -7.57
N PHE A 179 -21.13 -4.54 -7.62
CA PHE A 179 -21.30 -3.70 -6.45
C PHE A 179 -22.78 -3.68 -6.06
N LYS A 180 -23.21 -4.72 -5.34
CA LYS A 180 -24.34 -4.58 -4.43
C LYS A 180 -23.97 -3.48 -3.43
N TYR A 181 -24.35 -2.23 -3.72
CA TYR A 181 -24.49 -1.24 -2.67
C TYR A 181 -25.52 -1.82 -1.70
N LYS A 182 -25.04 -2.36 -0.58
CA LYS A 182 -25.94 -2.69 0.52
C LYS A 182 -26.64 -1.39 0.86
N LYS A 183 -27.96 -1.32 0.62
CA LYS A 183 -28.80 -0.22 1.13
C LYS A 183 -28.41 -0.04 2.59
N VAL A 184 -27.74 1.06 2.89
CA VAL A 184 -27.40 1.41 4.27
C VAL A 184 -28.74 1.53 4.97
N LYS A 185 -29.05 0.59 5.86
CA LYS A 185 -30.23 0.71 6.70
C LYS A 185 -30.07 2.05 7.43
N LYS A 186 -30.97 3.00 7.19
CA LYS A 186 -31.03 4.24 7.98
C LYS A 186 -31.06 3.80 9.45
N ARG A 187 -30.00 4.11 10.19
CA ARG A 187 -29.95 3.82 11.63
C ARG A 187 -31.11 4.59 12.25
N LYS A 188 -31.96 3.92 13.04
CA LYS A 188 -32.89 4.63 13.92
C LYS A 188 -32.04 5.44 14.88
N ILE A 189 -32.17 6.76 14.85
CA ILE A 189 -31.52 7.63 15.82
C ILE A 189 -32.29 7.45 17.13
N GLU A 190 -31.69 6.77 18.10
CA GLU A 190 -32.32 6.50 19.40
C GLU A 190 -32.52 7.79 20.22
N ASN A 191 -31.72 8.83 19.98
CA ASN A 191 -31.85 10.11 20.66
C ASN A 191 -31.67 11.30 19.67
N PRO A 192 -32.78 11.81 19.10
CA PRO A 192 -32.76 12.89 18.11
C PRO A 192 -32.12 14.18 18.63
N ASN A 193 -32.30 14.46 19.92
CA ASN A 193 -31.80 15.69 20.55
C ASN A 193 -30.28 15.68 20.69
N ALA A 194 -29.68 14.52 20.98
CA ALA A 194 -28.22 14.39 21.03
C ALA A 194 -27.59 14.58 19.64
N PHE A 195 -28.22 14.05 18.59
CA PHE A 195 -27.77 14.23 17.21
C PHE A 195 -27.79 15.71 16.79
N LEU A 196 -28.91 16.41 17.07
CA LEU A 196 -29.04 17.83 16.72
C LEU A 196 -28.03 18.71 17.46
N LYS A 197 -27.72 18.38 18.72
CA LYS A 197 -26.75 19.11 19.54
C LYS A 197 -25.32 19.01 18.98
N VAL A 198 -24.92 17.82 18.52
CA VAL A 198 -23.62 17.60 17.85
C VAL A 198 -23.58 18.31 16.49
N GLN A 199 -24.68 18.27 15.75
CA GLN A 199 -24.77 18.90 14.43
C GLN A 199 -24.65 20.42 14.52
N ASN A 200 -25.28 21.06 15.51
CA ASN A 200 -25.15 22.50 15.76
C ASN A 200 -23.74 22.89 16.21
N LEU A 201 -23.04 22.01 16.93
CA LEU A 201 -21.65 22.22 17.37
C LEU A 201 -20.63 22.10 16.24
N MET A 202 -20.97 21.35 15.17
CA MET A 202 -20.12 21.21 13.99
C MET A 202 -20.32 22.33 12.96
N MET A 203 -21.42 23.07 13.07
CA MET A 203 -21.78 24.16 12.16
C MET A 203 -21.56 25.55 12.77
N SER A 204 -21.09 25.61 14.03
CA SER A 204 -20.61 26.81 14.73
C SER A 204 -19.10 26.91 14.67
#